data_AF-A0A4W6C9L2-F1
#
_entry.id   AF-A0A4W6C9L2-F1
#
_cell.length_a   1.000
_cell.length_b   1.000
_cell.length_c   1.000
_cell.angle_alpha   90.00
_cell.angle_beta   90.00
_cell.angle_gamma   90.00
#
_symmetry.space_group_name_H-M   'P 1'
#
loop_
_entity.id
_entity.type
_entity.pdbx_description
1 polymer ?
#
loop_
_entity_poly.entity_id
_entity_poly.type
_entity_poly.pdbx_seq_one_letter_code
_entity_poly.pdbx_strand_id
1 'polypeptide(L)'
;MVLEKSLDYGRTWQPYQFYATDCLDAFTMEPKTVQDLTQHTLLDIICTEDYSRGYVWKYDKTVRFEIKDRFALFAGPRLHNMASLYGQLDTTKNLRDFFTITDLRIRLLRPATGATMVDENNLSRYFYAISDIKVQGRCKCNLHANSCVYDKEKLSCECEHNTTGPDCGRCKRNYQGRAWSAGSYLPIPKGTANISRVCDNELLRCQNDGVCVNNSPLQLSLSLHGPAV
;
A
#
# COMPACT_ATOMS: atom_id res chain seq x y z
N MET A 1 6.53 20.82 -3.28
CA MET A 1 6.66 19.76 -2.26
C MET A 1 6.48 18.41 -2.92
N VAL A 2 7.11 17.36 -2.40
CA VAL A 2 6.91 15.98 -2.86
C VAL A 2 6.49 15.13 -1.67
N LEU A 3 5.42 14.36 -1.82
CA LEU A 3 5.09 13.25 -0.93
C LEU A 3 5.76 12.00 -1.49
N GLU A 4 6.57 11.33 -0.69
CA GLU A 4 7.22 10.07 -1.05
C GLU A 4 6.81 8.98 -0.07
N LYS A 5 6.89 7.73 -0.54
CA LYS A 5 6.65 6.55 0.27
C LYS A 5 7.78 5.54 0.15
N SER A 6 7.87 4.69 1.16
CA SER A 6 8.73 3.51 1.20
C SER A 6 7.90 2.25 1.39
N LEU A 7 8.36 1.13 0.84
CA LEU A 7 7.82 -0.21 1.06
C LEU A 7 8.80 -1.13 1.81
N ASP A 8 9.99 -0.64 2.13
CA ASP A 8 11.12 -1.43 2.62
C ASP A 8 11.83 -0.78 3.83
N TYR A 9 11.05 -0.10 4.68
CA TYR A 9 11.51 0.51 5.93
C TYR A 9 12.56 1.61 5.72
N GLY A 10 12.34 2.46 4.72
CA GLY A 10 13.09 3.67 4.44
C GLY A 10 14.36 3.44 3.61
N ARG A 11 14.59 2.22 3.10
CA ARG A 11 15.77 1.89 2.27
C ARG A 11 15.66 2.48 0.88
N THR A 12 14.48 2.38 0.27
CA THR A 12 14.18 3.00 -1.02
C THR A 12 12.96 3.90 -0.90
N TRP A 13 12.97 4.96 -1.72
CA TRP A 13 11.93 5.98 -1.71
C TRP A 13 11.43 6.19 -3.12
N GLN A 14 10.11 6.20 -3.27
CA GLN A 14 9.44 6.50 -4.53
C GLN A 14 8.49 7.68 -4.35
N PRO A 15 8.35 8.55 -5.37
CA PRO A 15 7.35 9.60 -5.32
C PRO A 15 5.95 9.00 -5.23
N TYR A 16 5.08 9.70 -4.51
CA TYR A 16 3.69 9.30 -4.31
C TYR A 16 2.73 10.35 -4.86
N GLN A 17 3.05 11.65 -4.69
CA GLN A 17 2.38 12.77 -5.36
C GLN A 17 3.27 14.02 -5.33
N PHE A 18 3.20 14.83 -6.38
CA PHE A 18 3.88 16.12 -6.48
C PHE A 18 2.91 17.28 -6.26
N TYR A 19 3.41 18.33 -5.63
CA TYR A 19 2.64 19.54 -5.31
C TYR A 19 3.46 20.76 -5.69
N ALA A 20 2.97 21.60 -6.59
CA ALA A 20 3.66 22.81 -7.03
C ALA A 20 2.67 23.94 -7.32
N THR A 21 3.16 25.18 -7.32
CA THR A 21 2.39 26.32 -7.84
C THR A 21 2.30 26.32 -9.37
N ASP A 22 3.34 25.77 -10.01
CA ASP A 22 3.48 25.52 -11.44
C ASP A 22 4.15 24.16 -11.58
N CYS A 23 3.37 23.15 -11.98
CA CYS A 23 3.86 21.77 -12.10
C CYS A 23 4.84 21.57 -13.25
N LEU A 24 4.68 22.34 -14.34
CA LEU A 24 5.51 22.23 -15.52
C LEU A 24 6.91 22.79 -15.24
N ASP A 25 7.00 23.96 -14.60
CA ASP A 25 8.27 24.56 -14.18
C ASP A 25 8.98 23.73 -13.10
N ALA A 26 8.27 23.33 -12.05
CA ALA A 26 8.90 22.72 -10.88
C ALA A 26 9.32 21.26 -11.09
N PHE A 27 8.55 20.50 -11.89
CA PHE A 27 8.72 19.05 -12.01
C PHE A 27 8.63 18.54 -13.45
N THR A 28 8.50 19.41 -14.46
CA THR A 28 8.29 19.01 -15.87
C THR A 28 7.10 18.07 -16.05
N MET A 29 6.01 18.33 -15.31
CA MET A 29 4.79 17.54 -15.34
C MET A 29 3.59 18.41 -15.67
N GLU A 30 2.68 17.90 -16.50
CA GLU A 30 1.38 18.54 -16.70
C GLU A 30 0.57 18.51 -15.39
N PRO A 31 -0.09 19.62 -15.01
CA PRO A 31 -0.93 19.64 -13.83
C PRO A 31 -2.15 18.75 -14.02
N LYS A 32 -2.42 17.88 -13.03
CA LYS A 32 -3.57 16.99 -13.00
C LYS A 32 -4.18 16.95 -11.60
N THR A 33 -5.46 16.62 -11.56
CA THR A 33 -6.22 16.32 -10.35
C THR A 33 -6.53 14.82 -10.29
N VAL A 34 -6.98 14.32 -9.14
CA VAL A 34 -7.40 12.92 -9.04
C VAL A 34 -8.69 12.64 -9.81
N GLN A 35 -9.47 13.67 -10.12
CA GLN A 35 -10.66 13.60 -10.97
C GLN A 35 -10.31 13.31 -12.44
N ASP A 36 -9.09 13.62 -12.86
CA ASP A 36 -8.57 13.30 -14.21
C ASP A 36 -8.09 11.84 -14.33
N LEU A 37 -8.01 11.11 -13.20
CA LEU A 37 -7.60 9.71 -13.19
C LEU A 37 -8.76 8.78 -13.55
N THR A 38 -8.41 7.65 -14.15
CA THR A 38 -9.32 6.58 -14.51
C THR A 38 -8.94 5.31 -13.74
N GLN A 39 -9.75 4.26 -13.83
CA GLN A 39 -9.40 2.95 -13.26
C GLN A 39 -8.04 2.43 -13.77
N HIS A 40 -7.69 2.73 -15.03
CA HIS A 40 -6.43 2.27 -15.65
C HIS A 40 -5.22 3.12 -15.23
N THR A 41 -5.44 4.41 -14.97
CA THR A 41 -4.39 5.38 -14.60
C THR A 41 -4.36 5.67 -13.10
N LEU A 42 -5.08 4.90 -12.28
CA LEU A 42 -5.18 5.13 -10.84
C LEU A 42 -3.83 5.09 -10.12
N LEU A 43 -2.86 4.32 -10.64
CA LEU A 43 -1.53 4.19 -10.07
C LEU A 43 -0.59 5.33 -10.49
N ASP A 44 -1.03 6.19 -11.41
CA ASP A 44 -0.22 7.29 -11.91
C ASP A 44 0.09 8.26 -10.78
N ILE A 45 1.36 8.65 -10.75
CA ILE A 45 1.88 9.68 -9.87
C ILE A 45 1.70 11.00 -10.60
N ILE A 46 0.88 11.88 -10.02
CA ILE A 46 0.52 13.17 -10.63
C ILE A 46 1.20 14.33 -9.92
N CYS A 47 1.24 15.48 -10.60
CA CYS A 47 1.48 16.77 -9.98
C CYS A 47 0.18 17.57 -9.93
N THR A 48 -0.19 18.07 -8.75
CA THR A 48 -1.38 18.92 -8.57
C THR A 48 -0.99 20.32 -8.10
N GLU A 49 -1.73 21.31 -8.59
CA GLU A 49 -1.58 22.71 -8.20
C GLU A 49 -2.66 23.18 -7.21
N ASP A 50 -3.66 22.33 -6.92
CA ASP A 50 -4.85 22.66 -6.12
C ASP A 50 -4.52 23.13 -4.70
N TYR A 51 -3.37 22.69 -4.17
CA TYR A 51 -2.96 22.96 -2.78
C TYR A 51 -1.87 24.01 -2.63
N SER A 52 -1.26 24.46 -3.73
CA SER A 52 -0.06 25.30 -3.66
C SER A 52 -0.30 26.73 -4.17
N ARG A 53 -1.31 26.94 -5.04
CA ARG A 53 -1.57 28.26 -5.66
C ARG A 53 -1.81 29.34 -4.60
N GLY A 54 -1.35 30.56 -4.89
CA GLY A 54 -1.17 31.65 -3.93
C GLY A 54 -2.40 32.19 -3.20
N TYR A 55 -3.60 31.67 -3.44
CA TYR A 55 -4.83 32.00 -2.70
C TYR A 55 -5.27 30.88 -1.74
N VAL A 56 -4.74 29.67 -1.91
CA VAL A 56 -5.20 28.47 -1.19
C VAL A 56 -4.96 28.62 0.31
N TRP A 57 -3.80 29.12 0.73
CA TRP A 57 -3.46 29.36 2.14
C TRP A 57 -4.42 30.30 2.89
N LYS A 58 -5.20 31.12 2.17
CA LYS A 58 -6.19 32.03 2.75
C LYS A 58 -7.49 31.33 3.14
N TYR A 59 -7.83 30.22 2.47
CA TYR A 59 -9.12 29.52 2.63
C TYR A 59 -8.98 28.09 3.14
N ASP A 60 -7.96 27.34 2.70
CA ASP A 60 -7.62 26.01 3.21
C ASP A 60 -6.09 25.84 3.27
N LYS A 61 -5.57 25.51 4.45
CA LYS A 61 -4.13 25.25 4.66
C LYS A 61 -3.79 23.76 4.60
N THR A 62 -4.76 22.93 4.24
CA THR A 62 -4.63 21.47 4.22
C THR A 62 -4.18 20.99 2.86
N VAL A 63 -3.06 20.26 2.82
CA VAL A 63 -2.66 19.48 1.65
C VAL A 63 -3.17 18.05 1.81
N ARG A 64 -3.73 17.46 0.74
CA ARG A 64 -4.32 16.12 0.78
C ARG A 64 -3.66 15.18 -0.20
N PHE A 65 -3.72 13.89 0.11
CA PHE A 65 -3.47 12.79 -0.80
C PHE A 65 -4.77 11.96 -0.89
N GLU A 66 -5.38 11.95 -2.06
CA GLU A 66 -6.80 11.63 -2.28
C GLU A 66 -7.06 10.13 -2.37
N ILE A 67 -6.79 9.39 -1.29
CA ILE A 67 -7.01 7.93 -1.20
C ILE A 67 -8.47 7.55 -1.51
N LYS A 68 -9.43 8.28 -0.92
CA LYS A 68 -10.86 7.99 -1.07
C LYS A 68 -11.34 8.16 -2.51
N ASP A 69 -10.88 9.22 -3.18
CA ASP A 69 -11.22 9.49 -4.57
C ASP A 69 -10.63 8.41 -5.50
N ARG A 70 -9.41 7.94 -5.22
CA ARG A 70 -8.84 6.78 -5.94
C ARG A 70 -9.65 5.50 -5.71
N PHE A 71 -10.12 5.22 -4.48
CA PHE A 71 -11.01 4.08 -4.24
C PHE A 71 -12.38 4.22 -4.92
N ALA A 72 -12.91 5.43 -5.03
CA ALA A 72 -14.18 5.70 -5.68
C ALA A 72 -14.19 5.31 -7.17
N LEU A 73 -13.02 5.25 -7.82
CA LEU A 73 -12.88 4.77 -9.20
C LEU A 73 -13.37 3.32 -9.36
N PHE A 74 -13.26 2.47 -8.34
CA PHE A 74 -13.81 1.10 -8.34
C PHE A 74 -15.10 0.98 -7.56
N ALA A 75 -15.18 1.65 -6.41
CA ALA A 75 -16.29 1.49 -5.48
C ALA A 75 -17.50 2.41 -5.73
N GLY A 76 -17.37 3.32 -6.70
CA GLY A 76 -18.31 4.39 -6.96
C GLY A 76 -18.16 5.56 -5.98
N PRO A 77 -18.78 6.73 -6.28
CA PRO A 77 -18.59 7.98 -5.53
C PRO A 77 -19.09 7.89 -4.07
N ARG A 78 -20.04 7.00 -3.77
CA ARG A 78 -20.54 6.74 -2.42
C ARG A 78 -19.84 5.58 -1.71
N LEU A 79 -18.84 4.97 -2.33
CA LEU A 79 -18.10 3.80 -1.82
C LEU A 79 -19.03 2.61 -1.43
N HIS A 80 -20.12 2.40 -2.17
CA HIS A 80 -21.08 1.32 -1.89
C HIS A 80 -20.71 0.01 -2.60
N ASN A 81 -20.02 0.09 -3.74
CA ASN A 81 -19.59 -1.09 -4.50
C ASN A 81 -18.23 -1.61 -4.00
N MET A 82 -18.13 -1.91 -2.70
CA MET A 82 -16.91 -2.45 -2.09
C MET A 82 -16.49 -3.79 -2.69
N ALA A 83 -17.44 -4.56 -3.22
CA ALA A 83 -17.16 -5.83 -3.88
C ALA A 83 -16.21 -5.67 -5.08
N SER A 84 -16.43 -4.66 -5.92
CA SER A 84 -15.54 -4.35 -7.04
C SER A 84 -14.13 -3.99 -6.57
N LEU A 85 -14.02 -3.10 -5.58
CA LEU A 85 -12.73 -2.69 -5.02
C LEU A 85 -11.97 -3.87 -4.40
N TYR A 86 -12.64 -4.71 -3.61
CA TYR A 86 -12.02 -5.87 -2.98
C TYR A 86 -11.54 -6.90 -4.00
N GLY A 87 -12.31 -7.16 -5.07
CA GLY A 87 -11.86 -8.01 -6.16
C GLY A 87 -10.59 -7.50 -6.83
N GLN A 88 -10.48 -6.20 -7.06
CA GLN A 88 -9.28 -5.58 -7.62
C GLN A 88 -8.08 -5.63 -6.66
N LEU A 89 -8.28 -5.40 -5.35
CA LEU A 89 -7.22 -5.47 -4.34
C LEU A 89 -6.66 -6.89 -4.12
N ASP A 90 -7.51 -7.91 -4.28
CA ASP A 90 -7.08 -9.32 -4.23
C ASP A 90 -6.23 -9.70 -5.43
N THR A 91 -6.71 -9.36 -6.64
CA THR A 91 -6.13 -9.82 -7.90
C THR A 91 -4.94 -8.98 -8.37
N THR A 92 -4.89 -7.70 -8.03
CA THR A 92 -3.90 -6.76 -8.57
C THR A 92 -2.88 -6.35 -7.51
N LYS A 93 -1.71 -7.01 -7.52
CA LYS A 93 -0.62 -6.72 -6.57
C LYS A 93 -0.20 -5.25 -6.57
N ASN A 94 -0.02 -4.65 -7.74
CA ASN A 94 0.43 -3.26 -7.85
C ASN A 94 -0.56 -2.26 -7.23
N LEU A 95 -1.87 -2.54 -7.33
CA LEU A 95 -2.91 -1.73 -6.70
C LEU A 95 -2.82 -1.82 -5.18
N ARG A 96 -2.69 -3.02 -4.62
CA ARG A 96 -2.53 -3.23 -3.18
C ARG A 96 -1.24 -2.59 -2.66
N ASP A 97 -0.13 -2.76 -3.37
CA ASP A 97 1.16 -2.19 -2.99
C ASP A 97 1.16 -0.66 -3.13
N PHE A 98 0.36 -0.09 -4.04
CA PHE A 98 0.18 1.36 -4.15
C PHE A 98 -0.35 1.98 -2.86
N PHE A 99 -1.29 1.34 -2.16
CA PHE A 99 -1.83 1.81 -0.87
C PHE A 99 -1.07 1.28 0.35
N THR A 100 -0.07 0.41 0.15
CA THR A 100 0.82 -0.06 1.21
C THR A 100 1.96 0.94 1.40
N ILE A 101 2.30 1.21 2.66
CA ILE A 101 3.42 2.06 3.07
C ILE A 101 4.09 1.47 4.32
N THR A 102 5.41 1.65 4.42
CA THR A 102 6.17 1.47 5.67
C THR A 102 6.55 2.83 6.25
N ASP A 103 6.92 3.77 5.39
CA ASP A 103 7.28 5.13 5.76
C ASP A 103 6.72 6.14 4.75
N LEU A 104 6.47 7.35 5.23
CA LEU A 104 6.15 8.52 4.41
C LEU A 104 7.22 9.59 4.63
N ARG A 105 7.57 10.31 3.58
CA ARG A 105 8.48 11.45 3.64
C ARG A 105 7.88 12.63 2.92
N ILE A 106 7.81 13.76 3.64
CA ILE A 106 7.36 15.03 3.09
C ILE A 106 8.60 15.85 2.75
N ARG A 107 8.90 16.00 1.46
CA ARG A 107 10.01 16.84 0.97
C ARG A 107 9.52 18.24 0.66
N LEU A 108 9.76 19.15 1.60
CA LEU A 108 9.51 20.57 1.46
C LEU A 108 10.67 21.20 0.69
N LEU A 109 10.38 21.79 -0.49
CA LEU A 109 11.40 22.28 -1.43
C LEU A 109 11.48 23.81 -1.49
N ARG A 110 10.32 24.50 -1.53
CA ARG A 110 10.20 25.96 -1.50
C ARG A 110 9.07 26.38 -0.54
N PRO A 111 9.28 27.33 0.38
CA PRO A 111 8.22 27.82 1.27
C PRO A 111 7.22 28.66 0.48
N ALA A 112 6.07 28.96 1.08
CA ALA A 112 5.09 29.83 0.45
C ALA A 112 5.65 31.26 0.35
N THR A 113 5.82 31.76 -0.87
CA THR A 113 6.34 33.12 -1.13
C THR A 113 5.24 34.15 -1.44
N GLY A 114 3.99 33.70 -1.60
CA GLY A 114 2.88 34.52 -2.07
C GLY A 114 2.93 34.78 -3.58
N ALA A 115 2.21 35.81 -4.05
CA ALA A 115 2.17 36.20 -5.46
C ALA A 115 3.28 37.19 -5.87
N THR A 116 4.12 37.60 -4.90
CA THR A 116 5.18 38.59 -5.11
C THR A 116 6.55 37.93 -5.12
N MET A 117 7.53 38.63 -5.70
CA MET A 117 8.94 38.26 -5.59
C MET A 117 9.35 38.12 -4.11
N VAL A 118 10.36 37.28 -3.85
CA VAL A 118 10.95 37.13 -2.53
C VAL A 118 11.53 38.48 -2.10
N ASP A 119 11.17 38.92 -0.89
CA ASP A 119 11.72 40.14 -0.29
C ASP A 119 12.95 39.77 0.53
N GLU A 120 14.10 40.10 -0.03
CA GLU A 120 15.41 39.80 0.56
C GLU A 120 15.64 40.54 1.89
N ASN A 121 14.93 41.64 2.14
CA ASN A 121 15.05 42.39 3.39
C ASN A 121 14.23 41.79 4.54
N ASN A 122 13.31 40.85 4.24
CA ASN A 122 12.41 40.27 5.22
C ASN A 122 12.24 38.76 5.01
N LEU A 123 13.35 38.02 5.09
CA LEU A 123 13.37 36.58 4.88
C LEU A 123 12.67 35.78 6.00
N SER A 124 12.52 36.37 7.19
CA SER A 124 11.94 35.70 8.36
C SER A 124 10.46 35.30 8.18
N ARG A 125 9.77 35.88 7.20
CA ARG A 125 8.38 35.53 6.86
C ARG A 125 8.22 34.25 6.03
N TYR A 126 9.31 33.71 5.49
CA TYR A 126 9.29 32.53 4.64
C TYR A 126 9.76 31.30 5.42
N PHE A 127 8.81 30.58 6.01
CA PHE A 127 9.08 29.39 6.79
C PHE A 127 8.02 28.31 6.54
N TYR A 128 8.31 27.11 7.02
CA TYR A 128 7.34 26.03 7.06
C TYR A 128 6.80 25.88 8.48
N ALA A 129 5.49 25.69 8.59
CA ALA A 129 4.84 25.32 9.83
C ALA A 129 3.78 24.25 9.53
N ILE A 130 3.94 23.07 10.14
CA ILE A 130 2.99 21.97 10.04
C ILE A 130 2.34 21.81 11.41
N SER A 131 1.04 22.03 11.48
CA SER A 131 0.29 21.91 12.74
C SER A 131 -0.12 20.48 13.07
N ASP A 132 -0.38 19.66 12.04
CA ASP A 132 -0.86 18.29 12.21
C ASP A 132 -0.59 17.45 10.95
N ILE A 133 -0.43 16.14 11.12
CA ILE A 133 -0.30 15.16 10.05
C ILE A 133 -1.23 13.99 10.36
N LYS A 134 -2.27 13.81 9.53
CA LYS A 134 -3.25 12.72 9.70
C LYS A 134 -2.97 11.58 8.73
N VAL A 135 -2.56 10.44 9.26
CA VAL A 135 -2.40 9.18 8.52
C VAL A 135 -3.37 8.16 9.09
N GLN A 136 -4.36 7.75 8.29
CA GLN A 136 -5.33 6.73 8.69
C GLN A 136 -5.14 5.48 7.83
N GLY A 137 -5.00 4.33 8.47
CA GLY A 137 -4.80 3.06 7.80
C GLY A 137 -5.01 1.87 8.72
N ARG A 138 -4.68 0.69 8.21
CA ARG A 138 -4.66 -0.58 8.94
C ARG A 138 -3.33 -1.26 8.69
N CYS A 139 -2.89 -2.11 9.62
CA CYS A 139 -1.72 -2.94 9.38
C CYS A 139 -1.91 -3.88 8.18
N LYS A 140 -0.82 -4.16 7.48
CA LYS A 140 -0.77 -5.20 6.46
C LYS A 140 -0.52 -6.56 7.13
N CYS A 141 -1.60 -7.28 7.41
CA CYS A 141 -1.52 -8.64 7.96
C CYS A 141 -1.82 -9.74 6.94
N ASN A 142 -1.80 -9.41 5.65
CA ASN A 142 -2.12 -10.32 4.53
C ASN A 142 -3.44 -11.12 4.73
N LEU A 143 -4.43 -10.51 5.40
CA LEU A 143 -5.72 -11.12 5.76
C LEU A 143 -5.59 -12.36 6.69
N HIS A 144 -4.56 -12.40 7.55
CA HIS A 144 -4.36 -13.44 8.56
C HIS A 144 -4.30 -12.93 10.00
N ALA A 145 -4.71 -11.68 10.26
CA ALA A 145 -4.92 -11.17 11.62
C ALA A 145 -6.01 -10.10 11.60
N ASN A 146 -6.73 -9.96 12.71
CA ASN A 146 -7.72 -8.91 12.93
C ASN A 146 -7.17 -7.73 13.75
N SER A 147 -6.02 -7.92 14.41
CA SER A 147 -5.41 -6.97 15.35
C SER A 147 -3.90 -6.84 15.11
N CYS A 148 -3.36 -5.74 15.62
CA CYS A 148 -1.94 -5.49 15.72
C CYS A 148 -1.59 -5.05 17.14
N VAL A 149 -0.43 -5.49 17.59
CA VAL A 149 0.13 -5.10 18.88
C VAL A 149 1.37 -4.26 18.63
N TYR A 150 1.47 -3.19 19.41
CA TYR A 150 2.66 -2.35 19.47
C TYR A 150 3.54 -2.85 20.62
N ASP A 151 4.66 -3.47 20.29
CA ASP A 151 5.65 -3.96 21.25
C ASP A 151 7.06 -3.48 20.84
N LYS A 152 7.86 -3.04 21.82
CA LYS A 152 9.25 -2.57 21.62
C LYS A 152 9.42 -1.66 20.41
N GLU A 153 8.59 -0.61 20.34
CA GLU A 153 8.58 0.39 19.27
C GLU A 153 8.21 -0.14 17.88
N LYS A 154 7.67 -1.37 17.80
CA LYS A 154 7.30 -2.02 16.54
C LYS A 154 5.85 -2.46 16.56
N LEU A 155 5.11 -2.06 15.53
CA LEU A 155 3.78 -2.57 15.27
C LEU A 155 3.87 -3.90 14.52
N SER A 156 3.22 -4.95 15.02
CA SER A 156 3.19 -6.27 14.37
C SER A 156 1.83 -6.93 14.50
N CYS A 157 1.48 -7.76 13.52
CA CYS A 157 0.22 -8.48 13.47
C CYS A 157 0.19 -9.64 14.47
N GLU A 158 -0.97 -9.86 15.12
CA GLU A 158 -1.24 -11.07 15.91
C GLU A 158 -1.66 -12.21 14.97
N CYS A 159 -0.69 -12.89 14.37
CA CYS A 159 -0.94 -13.80 13.26
C CYS A 159 -1.74 -15.07 13.65
N GLU A 160 -2.83 -15.27 12.90
CA GLU A 160 -3.67 -16.47 12.90
C GLU A 160 -3.34 -17.38 11.70
N HIS A 161 -4.22 -18.34 11.39
CA HIS A 161 -4.15 -19.17 10.17
C HIS A 161 -2.81 -19.90 9.95
N ASN A 162 -2.13 -20.22 11.05
CA ASN A 162 -0.80 -20.85 11.09
C ASN A 162 0.29 -20.05 10.36
N THR A 163 0.17 -18.73 10.38
CA THR A 163 1.16 -17.80 9.79
C THR A 163 2.00 -17.11 10.87
N THR A 164 3.12 -16.50 10.48
CA THR A 164 4.03 -15.78 11.38
C THR A 164 4.81 -14.70 10.61
N GLY A 165 5.66 -13.96 11.32
CA GLY A 165 6.33 -12.75 10.82
C GLY A 165 5.52 -11.49 11.11
N PRO A 166 6.09 -10.29 10.89
CA PRO A 166 5.46 -9.02 11.26
C PRO A 166 4.14 -8.78 10.53
N ASP A 167 4.03 -9.26 9.29
CA ASP A 167 2.88 -9.05 8.41
C ASP A 167 2.11 -10.36 8.12
N CYS A 168 2.40 -11.44 8.86
CA CYS A 168 1.85 -12.78 8.59
C CYS A 168 2.19 -13.33 7.19
N GLY A 169 3.35 -12.92 6.66
CA GLY A 169 3.81 -13.20 5.29
C GLY A 169 4.50 -14.54 5.08
N ARG A 170 4.45 -15.46 6.06
CA ARG A 170 5.05 -16.80 5.97
C ARG A 170 4.32 -17.81 6.85
N CYS A 171 4.40 -19.09 6.51
CA CYS A 171 3.88 -20.17 7.35
C CYS A 171 4.71 -20.32 8.63
N LYS A 172 4.07 -20.76 9.72
CA LYS A 172 4.77 -21.28 10.91
C LYS A 172 5.57 -22.53 10.53
N ARG A 173 6.63 -22.82 11.30
CA ARG A 173 7.34 -24.09 11.22
C ARG A 173 6.32 -25.23 11.39
N ASN A 174 6.47 -26.31 10.62
CA ASN A 174 5.54 -27.46 10.58
C ASN A 174 4.19 -27.20 9.89
N TYR A 175 3.95 -26.01 9.32
CA TYR A 175 2.73 -25.66 8.57
C TYR A 175 3.02 -25.29 7.11
N GLN A 176 4.03 -25.92 6.53
CA GLN A 176 4.55 -25.60 5.20
C GLN A 176 4.06 -26.59 4.14
N GLY A 177 2.98 -27.35 4.40
CA GLY A 177 2.43 -28.37 3.48
C GLY A 177 1.93 -27.83 2.13
N ARG A 178 1.90 -26.50 1.98
CA ARG A 178 1.81 -25.80 0.70
C ARG A 178 2.56 -24.47 0.79
N ALA A 179 2.87 -23.90 -0.36
CA ALA A 179 3.39 -22.53 -0.43
C ALA A 179 2.44 -21.55 0.27
N TRP A 180 3.01 -20.56 0.96
CA TRP A 180 2.24 -19.50 1.60
C TRP A 180 1.45 -18.70 0.56
N SER A 181 0.23 -18.33 0.89
CA SER A 181 -0.57 -17.39 0.12
C SER A 181 -1.40 -16.54 1.07
N ALA A 182 -1.46 -15.22 0.81
CA ALA A 182 -2.33 -14.31 1.54
C ALA A 182 -3.80 -14.78 1.51
N GLY A 183 -4.60 -14.34 2.48
CA GLY A 183 -6.06 -14.45 2.38
C GLY A 183 -6.61 -13.61 1.21
N SER A 184 -7.87 -13.84 0.88
CA SER A 184 -8.61 -13.09 -0.14
C SER A 184 -9.96 -12.64 0.42
N TYR A 185 -10.42 -11.46 0.02
CA TYR A 185 -11.75 -10.96 0.29
C TYR A 185 -12.87 -11.77 -0.40
N LEU A 186 -12.52 -12.58 -1.41
CA LEU A 186 -13.46 -13.39 -2.18
C LEU A 186 -13.54 -14.85 -1.67
N PRO A 187 -14.74 -15.47 -1.70
CA PRO A 187 -16.03 -14.89 -2.07
C PRO A 187 -16.65 -14.07 -0.92
N ILE A 188 -17.36 -12.99 -1.26
CA ILE A 188 -18.05 -12.11 -0.30
C ILE A 188 -19.25 -12.88 0.32
N PRO A 189 -19.53 -12.76 1.63
CA PRO A 189 -18.94 -11.82 2.59
C PRO A 189 -17.78 -12.37 3.42
N LYS A 190 -17.51 -13.69 3.39
CA LYS A 190 -16.57 -14.33 4.31
C LYS A 190 -15.11 -14.31 3.83
N GLY A 191 -14.89 -14.24 2.52
CA GLY A 191 -13.57 -14.38 1.93
C GLY A 191 -12.99 -15.79 2.06
N THR A 192 -11.70 -15.92 1.78
CA THR A 192 -10.92 -17.14 1.96
C THR A 192 -9.65 -16.85 2.76
N ALA A 193 -9.48 -17.56 3.88
CA ALA A 193 -8.34 -17.36 4.78
C ALA A 193 -7.02 -17.94 4.26
N ASN A 194 -7.07 -18.80 3.24
CA ASN A 194 -5.91 -19.49 2.69
C ASN A 194 -4.96 -20.08 3.76
N ILE A 195 -5.53 -20.77 4.74
CA ILE A 195 -4.83 -21.32 5.91
C ILE A 195 -3.63 -22.21 5.51
N SER A 196 -2.53 -22.06 6.25
CA SER A 196 -1.32 -22.87 6.05
C SER A 196 -1.54 -24.30 6.56
N ARG A 197 -1.15 -25.31 5.76
CA ARG A 197 -1.43 -26.73 6.04
C ARG A 197 -0.29 -27.41 6.77
N VAL A 198 -0.62 -28.34 7.66
CA VAL A 198 0.35 -29.13 8.42
C VAL A 198 1.27 -29.89 7.47
N CYS A 199 2.57 -29.84 7.78
CA CYS A 199 3.61 -30.68 7.22
C CYS A 199 4.76 -30.76 8.23
N ASP A 200 4.72 -31.78 9.08
CA ASP A 200 5.77 -32.10 10.03
C ASP A 200 6.47 -33.40 9.65
N ASN A 201 7.70 -33.56 10.16
CA ASN A 201 8.49 -34.77 9.97
C ASN A 201 8.08 -35.90 10.93
N GLU A 202 7.23 -35.66 11.94
CA GLU A 202 6.81 -36.71 12.90
C GLU A 202 5.71 -37.60 12.32
N LEU A 203 4.74 -37.02 11.63
CA LEU A 203 3.66 -37.76 10.98
C LEU A 203 3.98 -38.09 9.51
N LEU A 204 5.02 -37.47 8.93
CA LEU A 204 5.42 -37.57 7.51
C LEU A 204 4.27 -37.27 6.51
N ARG A 205 3.18 -36.67 6.99
CA ARG A 205 1.92 -36.51 6.26
C ARG A 205 1.59 -35.04 6.10
N CYS A 206 1.32 -34.64 4.87
CA CYS A 206 0.56 -33.44 4.58
C CYS A 206 -0.92 -33.70 4.90
N GLN A 207 -1.68 -32.64 5.16
CA GLN A 207 -3.16 -32.71 5.26
C GLN A 207 -3.87 -33.20 3.98
N ASN A 208 -3.11 -33.52 2.91
CA ASN A 208 -3.57 -33.99 1.59
C ASN A 208 -2.96 -35.35 1.20
N ASP A 209 -2.58 -36.20 2.16
CA ASP A 209 -1.95 -37.50 1.91
C ASP A 209 -0.61 -37.45 1.14
N GLY A 210 0.02 -36.27 1.04
CA GLY A 210 1.36 -36.08 0.49
C GLY A 210 2.47 -36.37 1.51
N VAL A 211 3.69 -36.64 1.02
CA VAL A 211 4.86 -36.93 1.87
C VAL A 211 5.59 -35.63 2.24
N CYS A 212 5.87 -35.46 3.53
CA CYS A 212 6.67 -34.35 4.06
C CYS A 212 8.15 -34.72 4.18
N VAL A 213 9.04 -33.86 3.68
CA VAL A 213 10.49 -33.97 3.84
C VAL A 213 11.03 -32.62 4.28
N ASN A 214 11.76 -32.58 5.39
CA ASN A 214 12.29 -31.34 5.97
C ASN A 214 11.21 -30.25 6.18
N ASN A 215 10.06 -30.65 6.73
CA ASN A 215 8.87 -29.81 6.90
C ASN A 215 8.33 -29.20 5.61
N SER A 216 8.71 -29.69 4.43
CA SER A 216 8.21 -29.21 3.15
C SER A 216 7.56 -30.35 2.37
N PRO A 217 6.48 -30.10 1.62
CA PRO A 217 5.90 -31.12 0.77
C PRO A 217 6.92 -31.50 -0.31
N LEU A 218 7.05 -32.81 -0.57
CA LEU A 218 7.74 -33.27 -1.77
C LEU A 218 7.01 -32.68 -2.99
N GLN A 219 7.70 -31.79 -3.70
CA GLN A 219 7.21 -31.28 -4.98
C GLN A 219 7.27 -32.46 -5.95
N LEU A 220 6.14 -33.15 -6.19
CA LEU A 220 6.00 -33.97 -7.38
C LEU A 220 6.12 -33.03 -8.57
N SER A 221 7.31 -32.96 -9.15
CA SER A 221 7.49 -32.43 -10.50
C SER A 221 6.68 -33.34 -11.42
N LEU A 222 5.42 -32.96 -11.69
CA LEU A 222 4.69 -33.46 -12.84
C LEU A 222 5.42 -32.94 -14.07
N SER A 223 6.51 -33.63 -14.42
CA SER A 223 7.07 -33.58 -15.76
C SER A 223 6.00 -34.14 -16.68
N LEU A 224 5.20 -33.25 -17.27
CA LEU A 224 4.35 -33.53 -18.41
C LEU A 224 5.24 -33.90 -19.60
N HIS A 225 5.76 -35.13 -19.60
CA HIS A 225 6.18 -35.80 -20.83
C HIS A 225 4.97 -36.61 -21.29
N GLY A 226 4.05 -35.93 -21.99
CA GLY A 226 3.11 -36.65 -22.85
C GLY A 226 3.88 -37.23 -24.04
N PRO A 227 3.65 -38.50 -24.42
CA PRO A 227 4.29 -39.07 -25.60
C PRO A 227 3.77 -38.34 -26.84
N ALA A 228 4.69 -37.92 -27.70
CA ALA A 228 4.35 -37.56 -29.06
C ALA A 228 3.86 -38.81 -29.78
N VAL A 229 2.60 -38.80 -30.21
CA VAL A 229 2.04 -39.69 -31.25
C VAL A 229 1.27 -38.80 -32.21
#